data_AF-A0A062IGK1-F1
#
_entry.id   AF-A0A062IGK1-F1
#
_cell.length_a   1.000
_cell.length_b   1.000
_cell.length_c   1.000
_cell.angle_alpha   90.00
_cell.angle_beta   90.00
_cell.angle_gamma   90.00
#
_symmetry.space_group_name_H-M   'P 1'
#
loop_
_entity.id
_entity.type
_entity.pdbx_description
1 polymer ?
#
loop_
_entity_poly.entity_id
_entity_poly.type
_entity_poly.pdbx_seq_one_letter_code
_entity_poly.pdbx_strand_id
1 'polypeptide(L)'
;MILDAILSSTDTAQDSGHVTAQVNVQVSDQVQRLLSVMKQEDYTLAELMQLVGLTHRATFQKNYLNPAIEANLIERTIPDKPKSPKQRYRLKR
;
A
#
# COMPACT_ATOMS: atom_id res chain seq x y z
N MET A 1 -31.96 -10.44 49.89
CA MET A 1 -31.56 -9.16 49.26
C MET A 1 -30.31 -9.42 48.44
N ILE A 2 -30.40 -9.19 47.11
CA ILE A 2 -29.31 -8.83 46.17
C ILE A 2 -28.25 -9.96 45.98
N LEU A 3 -28.18 -10.76 44.90
CA LEU A 3 -28.14 -10.52 43.45
C LEU A 3 -27.08 -9.51 42.99
N ASP A 4 -25.83 -9.95 42.79
CA ASP A 4 -24.82 -9.29 41.92
C ASP A 4 -23.72 -10.34 41.59
N ALA A 5 -23.61 -10.86 40.37
CA ALA A 5 -23.10 -10.21 39.17
C ALA A 5 -21.65 -9.69 39.34
N ILE A 6 -20.68 -10.58 39.20
CA ILE A 6 -19.33 -10.18 38.77
C ILE A 6 -18.95 -11.07 37.58
N LEU A 7 -19.42 -10.62 36.41
CA LEU A 7 -18.62 -10.63 35.20
C LEU A 7 -17.34 -9.83 35.50
N SER A 8 -16.19 -10.51 35.56
CA SER A 8 -14.92 -9.84 35.33
C SER A 8 -14.17 -10.64 34.27
N SER A 9 -14.30 -10.11 33.06
CA SER A 9 -13.68 -10.55 31.84
C SER A 9 -12.19 -10.82 32.04
N THR A 10 -11.76 -12.06 31.79
CA THR A 10 -10.37 -12.33 31.44
C THR A 10 -10.13 -11.80 30.04
N ASP A 11 -9.91 -10.50 29.90
CA ASP A 11 -9.29 -9.91 28.71
C ASP A 11 -7.81 -10.34 28.73
N THR A 12 -7.57 -11.56 28.27
CA THR A 12 -6.22 -12.01 27.96
C THR A 12 -5.96 -11.55 26.54
N ALA A 13 -5.24 -10.44 26.41
CA ALA A 13 -4.70 -9.94 25.16
C ALA A 13 -4.07 -11.11 24.38
N GLN A 14 -4.77 -11.55 23.34
CA GLN A 14 -4.24 -12.48 22.36
C GLN A 14 -3.32 -11.69 21.43
N ASP A 15 -2.08 -11.52 21.89
CA ASP A 15 -0.92 -11.51 21.02
C ASP A 15 -0.93 -12.83 20.24
N SER A 16 -1.35 -12.74 19.00
CA SER A 16 -1.16 -13.79 18.02
C SER A 16 -0.85 -13.11 16.72
N GLY A 17 0.42 -12.67 16.63
CA GLY A 17 1.10 -12.44 15.37
C GLY A 17 0.94 -13.68 14.50
N HIS A 18 -0.09 -13.66 13.65
CA HIS A 18 -0.25 -14.63 12.57
C HIS A 18 0.82 -14.34 11.51
N VAL A 19 2.03 -14.83 11.77
CA VAL A 19 3.04 -15.09 10.75
C VAL A 19 2.71 -16.44 10.12
N THR A 20 1.76 -16.42 9.20
CA THR A 20 1.66 -17.44 8.16
C THR A 20 2.04 -16.77 6.86
N ALA A 21 3.30 -16.95 6.48
CA ALA A 21 3.87 -16.59 5.20
C ALA A 21 3.25 -17.46 4.09
N GLN A 22 1.99 -17.20 3.79
CA GLN A 22 1.32 -17.52 2.54
C GLN A 22 0.62 -16.24 2.12
N VAL A 23 1.43 -15.25 1.76
CA VAL A 23 0.94 -13.99 1.20
C VAL A 23 0.53 -14.31 -0.23
N ASN A 24 -0.70 -14.82 -0.40
CA ASN A 24 -1.48 -14.47 -1.57
C ASN A 24 -1.54 -12.94 -1.52
N VAL A 25 -0.64 -12.26 -2.24
CA VAL A 25 -0.59 -10.80 -2.28
C VAL A 25 -1.91 -10.38 -2.88
N GLN A 26 -2.92 -10.17 -2.05
CA GLN A 26 -4.19 -9.64 -2.48
C GLN A 26 -3.90 -8.19 -2.85
N VAL A 27 -3.49 -8.00 -4.10
CA VAL A 27 -3.21 -6.69 -4.66
C VAL A 27 -4.55 -5.95 -4.70
N SER A 28 -4.63 -4.82 -4.00
CA SER A 28 -5.85 -4.02 -3.95
C SER A 28 -6.29 -3.58 -5.35
N ASP A 29 -7.58 -3.37 -5.56
CA ASP A 29 -8.14 -2.91 -6.84
C ASP A 29 -7.47 -1.61 -7.34
N GLN A 30 -7.08 -0.73 -6.41
CA GLN A 30 -6.36 0.51 -6.72
C GLN A 30 -4.97 0.23 -7.31
N VAL A 31 -4.26 -0.76 -6.77
CA VAL A 31 -2.93 -1.14 -7.27
C VAL A 31 -3.09 -1.84 -8.62
N GLN A 32 -4.04 -2.76 -8.77
CA GLN A 32 -4.35 -3.39 -10.07
C GLN A 32 -4.67 -2.33 -11.13
N ARG A 33 -5.49 -1.33 -10.78
CA ARG A 33 -5.81 -0.21 -11.66
C ARG A 33 -4.57 0.59 -12.06
N LEU A 34 -3.67 0.91 -11.11
CA LEU A 34 -2.42 1.59 -11.42
C LEU A 34 -1.54 0.76 -12.38
N LEU A 35 -1.38 -0.53 -12.12
CA LEU A 35 -0.55 -1.40 -12.96
C LEU A 35 -1.12 -1.55 -14.37
N SER A 36 -2.45 -1.60 -14.50
CA SER A 36 -3.13 -1.74 -15.79
C SER A 36 -2.95 -0.55 -16.74
N VAL A 37 -2.67 0.64 -16.20
CA VAL A 37 -2.48 1.87 -17.00
C VAL A 37 -1.01 2.19 -17.27
N MET A 38 -0.08 1.54 -16.56
CA MET A 38 1.36 1.76 -16.75
C MET A 38 1.90 0.92 -17.90
N LYS A 39 2.80 1.51 -18.70
CA LYS A 39 3.62 0.78 -19.67
C LYS A 39 5.03 0.57 -19.13
N GLN A 40 5.88 -0.08 -19.91
CA GLN A 40 7.31 -0.28 -19.60
C GLN A 40 8.11 1.02 -19.82
N GLU A 41 7.75 2.07 -19.10
CA GLU A 41 8.31 3.42 -19.18
C GLU A 41 8.46 4.01 -17.77
N ASP A 42 9.24 5.10 -17.65
CA ASP A 42 9.42 5.81 -16.38
C ASP A 42 8.41 6.95 -16.26
N TYR A 43 7.62 6.97 -15.19
CA TYR A 43 6.62 8.00 -14.92
C TYR A 43 6.98 8.84 -13.71
N THR A 44 6.72 10.15 -13.79
CA THR A 44 6.64 11.01 -12.62
C THR A 44 5.40 10.69 -11.79
N LEU A 45 5.37 11.14 -10.54
CA LEU A 45 4.19 11.00 -9.69
C LEU A 45 2.94 11.65 -10.31
N ALA A 46 3.12 12.82 -10.93
CA ALA A 46 2.04 13.57 -11.55
C ALA A 46 1.46 12.82 -12.74
N GLU A 47 2.30 12.26 -13.61
CA GLU A 47 1.83 11.45 -14.75
C GLU A 47 1.04 10.22 -14.28
N LEU A 48 1.51 9.49 -13.27
CA LEU A 48 0.75 8.35 -12.73
C LEU A 48 -0.60 8.77 -12.15
N MET A 49 -0.64 9.88 -11.41
CA MET A 49 -1.89 10.45 -10.88
C MET A 49 -2.87 10.80 -12.00
N GLN A 50 -2.38 11.39 -13.09
CA GLN A 50 -3.20 11.71 -14.27
C GLN A 50 -3.74 10.43 -14.93
N LEU A 51 -2.91 9.39 -15.09
CA LEU A 51 -3.32 8.11 -15.69
C LEU A 51 -4.49 7.45 -14.94
N VAL A 52 -4.51 7.56 -13.60
CA VAL A 52 -5.60 7.04 -12.77
C VAL A 52 -6.69 8.07 -12.46
N GLY A 53 -6.62 9.28 -13.04
CA GLY A 53 -7.63 10.33 -12.85
C GLY A 53 -7.71 10.87 -11.41
N LEU A 54 -6.58 10.94 -10.69
CA LEU A 54 -6.51 11.48 -9.34
C LEU A 54 -5.77 12.82 -9.29
N THR A 55 -6.24 13.69 -8.41
CA THR A 55 -5.63 15.00 -8.14
C THR A 55 -4.99 15.07 -6.75
N HIS A 56 -5.47 14.25 -5.80
CA HIS A 56 -4.99 14.29 -4.42
C HIS A 56 -3.79 13.38 -4.20
N ARG A 57 -2.61 13.99 -4.02
CA ARG A 57 -1.32 13.30 -3.91
C ARG A 57 -1.25 12.29 -2.77
N ALA A 58 -1.68 12.68 -1.57
CA ALA A 58 -1.58 11.81 -0.39
C ALA A 58 -2.41 10.53 -0.56
N THR A 59 -3.61 10.67 -1.16
CA THR A 59 -4.48 9.53 -1.46
C THR A 59 -3.85 8.60 -2.49
N PHE A 60 -3.27 9.16 -3.56
CA PHE A 60 -2.56 8.38 -4.57
C PHE A 60 -1.39 7.60 -3.97
N GLN A 61 -0.54 8.27 -3.17
CA GLN A 61 0.60 7.61 -2.55
C GLN A 61 0.17 6.49 -1.60
N LYS A 62 -0.81 6.75 -0.72
CA LYS A 62 -1.27 5.78 0.29
C LYS A 62 -1.96 4.56 -0.32
N ASN A 63 -2.82 4.76 -1.32
CA ASN A 63 -3.73 3.71 -1.78
C ASN A 63 -3.27 3.04 -3.09
N TYR A 64 -2.39 3.68 -3.85
CA TYR A 64 -1.95 3.18 -5.16
C TYR A 64 -0.45 2.90 -5.16
N LEU A 65 0.38 3.93 -4.95
CA LEU A 65 1.80 3.83 -5.23
C LEU A 65 2.59 3.09 -4.15
N ASN A 66 2.44 3.45 -2.87
CA ASN A 66 3.22 2.83 -1.80
C ASN A 66 2.90 1.33 -1.67
N PRO A 67 1.63 0.89 -1.70
CA PRO A 67 1.33 -0.54 -1.69
C PRO A 67 1.92 -1.28 -2.90
N ALA A 68 1.96 -0.65 -4.08
CA ALA A 68 2.60 -1.24 -5.27
C ALA A 68 4.13 -1.38 -5.12
N ILE A 69 4.78 -0.42 -4.47
CA ILE A 69 6.22 -0.46 -4.17
C ILE A 69 6.53 -1.52 -3.11
N GLU A 70 5.74 -1.57 -2.04
CA GLU A 70 5.85 -2.57 -0.97
C GLU A 70 5.64 -4.00 -1.50
N ALA A 71 4.69 -4.17 -2.41
CA ALA A 71 4.45 -5.41 -3.13
C ALA A 71 5.51 -5.73 -4.21
N ASN A 72 6.56 -4.89 -4.37
CA ASN A 72 7.60 -5.04 -5.38
C ASN A 72 7.08 -5.08 -6.84
N LEU A 73 5.95 -4.43 -7.12
CA LEU A 73 5.37 -4.34 -8.47
C LEU A 73 5.83 -3.08 -9.21
N ILE A 74 6.18 -2.04 -8.45
CA ILE A 74 6.74 -0.77 -8.93
C ILE A 74 8.04 -0.49 -8.18
N GLU A 75 9.01 0.09 -8.87
CA GLU A 75 10.25 0.56 -8.26
C GLU A 75 10.52 2.04 -8.54
N ARG A 76 11.38 2.63 -7.69
CA ARG A 76 11.88 4.00 -7.83
C ARG A 76 13.13 4.00 -8.70
N THR A 77 13.26 4.96 -9.61
CA THR A 77 14.47 5.10 -10.43
C THR A 77 15.65 5.70 -9.65
N ILE A 78 15.37 6.44 -8.58
CA ILE A 78 16.38 6.99 -7.66
C ILE A 78 16.07 6.49 -6.24
N PRO A 79 16.43 5.25 -5.88
CA PRO A 79 16.10 4.67 -4.59
C PRO A 79 16.76 5.41 -3.42
N ASP A 80 18.01 5.84 -3.58
CA ASP A 80 18.80 6.50 -2.51
C ASP A 80 18.28 7.90 -2.14
N LYS A 81 17.52 8.54 -3.05
CA LYS A 81 16.99 9.90 -2.86
C LYS A 81 15.48 9.89 -3.10
N PRO A 82 14.68 9.34 -2.16
CA PRO A 82 13.24 9.15 -2.34
C PRO A 82 12.48 10.47 -2.53
N LYS A 83 13.00 11.57 -1.98
CA LYS A 83 12.45 12.92 -2.10
C LYS A 83 13.02 13.73 -3.27
N SER A 84 13.80 13.10 -4.16
CA SER A 84 14.38 13.77 -5.32
C SER A 84 13.29 14.37 -6.22
N PRO A 85 13.45 15.61 -6.71
CA PRO A 85 12.52 16.19 -7.70
C PRO A 85 12.58 15.44 -9.04
N LYS A 86 13.67 14.71 -9.31
CA LYS A 86 13.85 13.87 -10.50
C LYS A 86 13.36 12.43 -10.29
N GLN A 87 12.67 12.13 -9.18
CA GLN A 87 12.18 10.79 -8.90
C GLN A 87 11.16 10.35 -9.96
N ARG A 88 11.36 9.15 -10.50
CA ARG A 88 10.40 8.49 -11.39
C ARG A 88 10.10 7.08 -10.87
N TYR A 89 9.03 6.50 -11.39
CA TYR A 89 8.50 5.21 -11.01
C TYR A 89 8.27 4.37 -12.26
N ARG A 90 8.60 3.09 -12.20
CA ARG A 90 8.41 2.15 -13.31
C ARG A 90 7.95 0.80 -12.80
N LEU A 91 7.34 0.02 -13.68
CA LEU A 91 7.02 -1.37 -13.40
C LEU A 91 8.31 -2.15 -13.12
N LYS A 92 8.31 -2.95 -12.06
CA LYS A 92 9.41 -3.86 -11.77
C LYS A 92 9.37 -5.01 -12.78
N ARG A 93 10.55 -5.40 -13.30
CA ARG A 93 10.71 -6.54 -14.19
C ARG A 93 10.96 -7.83 -13.41
#